data_AF-A0A6N3FJA2-F1
#
_entry.id   AF-A0A6N3FJA2-F1
#
_cell.length_a   1.000
_cell.length_b   1.000
_cell.length_c   1.000
_cell.angle_alpha   90.00
_cell.angle_beta   90.00
_cell.angle_gamma   90.00
#
_symmetry.space_group_name_H-M   'P 1'
#
loop_
_entity.id
_entity.type
_entity.pdbx_description
1 polymer ?
#
loop_
_entity_poly.entity_id
_entity_poly.type
_entity_poly.pdbx_seq_one_letter_code
_entity_poly.pdbx_strand_id
1 'polypeptide(L)'
;MIYNNNEVEKIDLEINQGDDHQITFNLTDDNGSLIDTSNSKFIFGASYRYSDPLAIKCDCEVVNNGEIVLRLNRDITAKLVANNSHAKYNKLYYDIQRICNGKAQRIVQGELLISPGLAFREGNK
;
A
#
# COMPACT_ATOMS: atom_id res chain seq x y z
N MET A 1 5.06 25.69 -1.28
CA MET A 1 5.16 24.29 -0.84
C MET A 1 5.44 23.49 -2.10
N ILE A 2 6.69 23.05 -2.30
CA ILE A 2 7.07 22.34 -3.52
C ILE A 2 6.42 20.95 -3.40
N TYR A 3 5.39 20.70 -4.20
CA TYR A 3 4.86 19.36 -4.39
C TYR A 3 6.00 18.57 -5.04
N ASN A 4 6.74 17.79 -4.25
CA ASN A 4 7.55 16.74 -4.84
C ASN A 4 6.54 15.81 -5.53
N ASN A 5 6.47 15.89 -6.85
CA ASN A 5 5.75 14.91 -7.65
C ASN A 5 6.19 13.53 -7.17
N ASN A 6 5.24 12.63 -6.92
CA ASN A 6 5.60 11.24 -6.68
C ASN A 6 6.36 10.75 -7.91
N GLU A 7 7.33 9.86 -7.71
CA GLU A 7 8.04 9.29 -8.86
C GLU A 7 7.12 8.37 -9.66
N VAL A 8 6.09 7.78 -9.05
CA VAL A 8 5.08 6.93 -9.72
C VAL A 8 3.71 7.59 -9.64
N GLU A 9 2.90 7.39 -10.69
CA GLU A 9 1.50 7.80 -10.70
C GLU A 9 0.72 7.23 -9.49
N LYS A 10 -0.34 7.93 -9.08
CA LYS A 10 -1.23 7.51 -8.00
C LYS A 10 -1.85 6.14 -8.32
N ILE A 11 -1.70 5.18 -7.41
CA ILE A 11 -2.29 3.84 -7.54
C ILE A 11 -3.32 3.65 -6.44
N ASP A 12 -4.59 3.44 -6.79
CA ASP A 12 -5.62 3.09 -5.80
C ASP A 12 -5.71 1.56 -5.66
N LEU A 13 -5.86 1.12 -4.41
CA LEU A 13 -5.84 -0.29 -4.02
C LEU A 13 -7.17 -0.66 -3.35
N GLU A 14 -7.55 -1.93 -3.47
CA GLU A 14 -8.69 -2.49 -2.74
C GLU A 14 -8.27 -3.81 -2.07
N ILE A 15 -8.61 -3.96 -0.79
CA ILE A 15 -8.39 -5.21 -0.04
C ILE A 15 -9.61 -5.59 0.78
N ASN A 16 -9.73 -6.88 1.06
CA ASN A 16 -10.72 -7.42 1.99
C ASN A 16 -10.15 -7.51 3.40
N GLN A 17 -10.93 -7.07 4.39
CA GLN A 17 -10.65 -7.28 5.81
C GLN A 17 -10.60 -8.79 6.12
N GLY A 18 -9.57 -9.21 6.86
CA GLY A 18 -9.42 -10.59 7.30
C GLY A 18 -8.95 -11.55 6.20
N ASP A 19 -8.41 -11.03 5.10
CA ASP A 19 -7.76 -11.80 4.04
C ASP A 19 -6.26 -11.51 3.94
N ASP A 20 -5.53 -12.49 3.41
CA ASP A 20 -4.16 -12.27 2.94
C ASP A 20 -4.19 -11.61 1.56
N HIS A 21 -3.32 -10.62 1.35
CA HIS A 21 -3.18 -9.91 0.09
C HIS A 21 -1.72 -9.82 -0.32
N GLN A 22 -1.47 -10.00 -1.61
CA GLN A 22 -0.19 -9.72 -2.25
C GLN A 22 -0.42 -8.71 -3.36
N ILE A 23 0.22 -7.56 -3.26
CA ILE A 23 0.09 -6.45 -4.22
C ILE A 23 1.46 -6.20 -4.82
N THR A 24 1.55 -6.31 -6.14
CA THR A 24 2.76 -6.00 -6.90
C THR A 24 2.66 -4.57 -7.42
N PHE A 25 3.70 -3.78 -7.20
CA PHE A 25 3.85 -2.45 -7.78
C PHE A 25 4.96 -2.48 -8.83
N ASN A 26 4.60 -2.10 -10.05
CA ASN A 26 5.57 -1.77 -11.09
C ASN A 26 5.90 -0.28 -10.97
N LEU A 27 7.14 0.01 -10.60
CA LEU A 27 7.63 1.36 -10.32
C LEU A 27 8.21 1.96 -11.61
N THR A 28 7.36 2.64 -12.37
CA THR A 28 7.73 3.41 -13.54
C THR A 28 7.52 4.89 -13.29
N ASP A 29 8.46 5.72 -13.77
CA ASP A 29 8.31 7.16 -13.74
C ASP A 29 7.30 7.69 -14.77
N ASP A 30 6.99 8.98 -14.71
CA ASP A 30 6.09 9.65 -15.65
C ASP A 30 6.55 9.54 -17.12
N ASN A 31 7.81 9.19 -17.38
CA ASN A 31 8.38 8.99 -18.71
C ASN A 31 8.37 7.50 -19.13
N GLY A 32 7.83 6.60 -18.30
CA GLY A 32 7.81 5.15 -18.52
C GLY A 32 9.13 4.43 -18.24
N SER A 33 10.10 5.10 -17.59
CA SER A 33 11.37 4.49 -17.21
C SER A 33 11.24 3.77 -15.87
N LEU A 34 11.84 2.58 -15.75
CA LEU A 34 11.86 1.84 -14.48
C LEU A 34 12.66 2.60 -13.42
N ILE A 35 12.08 2.73 -12.23
CA ILE A 35 12.78 3.24 -11.06
C ILE A 35 13.79 2.18 -10.61
N ASP A 36 15.06 2.56 -10.47
CA ASP A 36 16.09 1.68 -9.91
C ASP A 36 15.78 1.38 -8.44
N THR A 37 15.50 0.12 -8.12
CA THR A 37 15.17 -0.35 -6.77
C THR A 37 16.37 -0.94 -6.04
N SER A 38 17.55 -0.98 -6.66
CA SER A 38 18.76 -1.52 -6.05
C SER A 38 19.15 -0.74 -4.79
N ASN A 39 19.68 -1.47 -3.80
CA ASN A 39 20.15 -0.94 -2.51
C ASN A 39 19.13 -0.06 -1.77
N SER A 40 17.84 -0.22 -2.07
CA SER A 40 16.76 0.59 -1.53
C SER A 40 15.85 -0.27 -0.67
N LYS A 41 15.40 0.30 0.45
CA LYS A 41 14.33 -0.29 1.27
C LYS A 41 13.03 0.45 0.99
N PHE A 42 11.93 -0.28 0.90
CA PHE A 42 10.61 0.30 0.66
C PHE A 42 9.70 0.04 1.86
N ILE A 43 9.04 1.08 2.36
CA ILE A 43 8.13 0.99 3.50
C ILE A 43 6.77 1.51 3.07
N PHE A 44 5.76 0.67 3.19
CA PHE A 44 4.36 1.02 3.02
C PHE A 44 3.79 1.49 4.37
N GLY A 45 3.17 2.66 4.37
CA GLY A 45 2.44 3.20 5.50
C GLY A 45 1.03 3.61 5.10
N ALA A 46 0.03 3.23 5.89
CA ALA A 46 -1.35 3.66 5.67
C ALA A 46 -2.04 4.08 6.96
N SER A 47 -2.90 5.10 6.86
CA SER A 47 -3.69 5.65 7.98
C SER A 47 -5.08 6.04 7.52
N TYR A 48 -6.06 6.05 8.43
CA TYR A 48 -7.42 6.49 8.12
C TYR A 48 -7.51 7.99 7.86
N ARG A 49 -6.65 8.77 8.52
CA ARG A 49 -6.49 10.21 8.34
C ARG A 49 -5.02 10.56 8.48
N TYR A 50 -4.55 11.59 7.78
CA TYR A 50 -3.14 12.00 7.80
C TYR A 50 -2.54 12.28 9.20
N SER A 51 -3.37 12.66 10.17
CA SER A 51 -2.95 12.92 11.55
C SER A 51 -3.03 11.70 12.47
N ASP A 52 -3.65 10.61 12.02
CA ASP A 52 -3.83 9.40 12.84
C ASP A 52 -2.52 8.58 12.85
N PRO A 53 -2.30 7.77 13.89
CA PRO A 53 -1.27 6.74 13.86
C PRO A 53 -1.44 5.82 12.64
N LEU A 54 -0.32 5.28 12.14
CA LEU A 54 -0.35 4.30 11.05
C LEU A 54 -1.16 3.06 11.48
N ALA A 55 -2.21 2.77 10.72
CA ALA A 55 -2.97 1.53 10.83
C ALA A 55 -2.21 0.35 10.20
N ILE A 56 -1.39 0.64 9.18
CA ILE A 56 -0.50 -0.33 8.54
C ILE A 56 0.89 0.29 8.45
N LYS A 57 1.91 -0.49 8.84
CA LYS A 57 3.31 -0.21 8.55
C LYS A 57 4.02 -1.53 8.26
N CYS A 58 4.53 -1.67 7.05
CA CYS A 58 5.16 -2.91 6.59
C CYS A 58 6.21 -2.60 5.52
N ASP A 59 7.20 -3.48 5.43
CA ASP A 59 8.20 -3.41 4.38
C ASP A 59 7.63 -3.98 3.07
N CYS A 60 7.94 -3.37 1.94
CA CYS A 60 7.75 -3.97 0.62
C CYS A 60 9.04 -4.70 0.22
N GLU A 61 8.91 -5.90 -0.31
CA GLU A 61 10.03 -6.69 -0.81
C GLU A 61 10.36 -6.28 -2.25
N VAL A 62 11.64 -6.08 -2.56
CA VAL A 62 12.09 -5.91 -3.95
C VAL A 62 12.21 -7.30 -4.56
N VAL A 63 11.42 -7.58 -5.60
CA VAL A 63 11.44 -8.88 -6.29
C VAL A 63 12.19 -8.82 -7.62
N ASN A 64 12.17 -7.67 -8.29
CA ASN A 64 12.97 -7.36 -9.48
C ASN A 64 13.31 -5.86 -9.51
N ASN A 65 14.18 -5.46 -10.44
CA ASN A 65 14.46 -4.04 -10.64
C ASN A 65 13.18 -3.32 -11.11
N GLY A 66 12.79 -2.26 -10.41
CA GLY A 66 11.53 -1.56 -10.67
C GLY A 66 10.26 -2.31 -10.23
N GLU A 67 10.38 -3.42 -9.50
CA GLU A 67 9.22 -4.20 -9.03
C GLU A 67 9.32 -4.48 -7.54
N ILE A 68 8.28 -4.09 -6.80
CA ILE A 68 8.16 -4.36 -5.37
C ILE A 68 6.85 -5.06 -5.04
N VAL A 69 6.86 -5.88 -4.00
CA VAL A 69 5.70 -6.63 -3.53
C VAL A 69 5.40 -6.26 -2.08
N LEU A 70 4.17 -5.84 -1.86
CA LEU A 70 3.56 -5.67 -0.55
C LEU A 70 2.79 -6.92 -0.18
N ARG A 71 3.03 -7.46 1.02
CA ARG A 71 2.23 -8.56 1.59
C ARG A 71 1.54 -8.09 2.85
N LEU A 72 0.22 -8.15 2.85
CA LEU A 72 -0.61 -7.86 4.01
C LEU A 72 -1.26 -9.17 4.43
N ASN A 73 -0.85 -9.70 5.58
CA ASN A 73 -1.44 -10.93 6.08
C ASN A 73 -2.78 -10.66 6.77
N ARG A 74 -3.56 -11.73 6.98
CA ARG A 74 -4.83 -11.70 7.70
C ARG A 74 -4.71 -11.00 9.06
N ASP A 75 -3.61 -11.17 9.79
CA ASP A 75 -3.45 -10.56 11.13
C ASP A 75 -3.39 -9.04 11.10
N ILE A 76 -2.89 -8.46 10.00
CA ILE A 76 -2.92 -7.03 9.73
C ILE A 76 -4.32 -6.65 9.24
N THR A 77 -4.82 -7.32 8.20
CA THR A 77 -6.06 -6.90 7.53
C THR A 77 -7.30 -7.10 8.39
N ALA A 78 -7.33 -8.08 9.28
CA ALA A 78 -8.46 -8.32 10.20
C ALA A 78 -8.67 -7.16 11.19
N LYS A 79 -7.62 -6.42 11.53
CA LYS A 79 -7.67 -5.28 12.46
C LYS A 79 -8.17 -4.00 11.80
N LEU A 80 -8.26 -3.98 10.48
CA LEU A 80 -8.73 -2.81 9.74
C LEU A 80 -10.24 -2.68 9.87
N VAL A 81 -10.72 -1.48 10.13
CA VAL A 81 -12.14 -1.14 10.11
C VAL A 81 -12.60 -1.05 8.65
N ALA A 82 -13.39 -2.01 8.18
CA ALA A 82 -13.94 -2.04 6.82
C ALA A 82 -15.27 -1.31 6.67
N ASN A 83 -16.06 -1.25 7.74
CA ASN A 83 -17.38 -0.64 7.73
C ASN A 83 -17.29 0.77 8.31
N ASN A 84 -17.85 1.75 7.60
CA ASN A 84 -18.27 2.98 8.22
C ASN A 84 -19.80 3.11 8.07
N SER A 85 -20.47 3.84 8.97
CA SER A 85 -21.94 3.93 9.00
C SER A 85 -22.56 4.61 7.77
N HIS A 86 -21.74 5.10 6.82
CA HIS A 86 -22.17 5.93 5.69
C HIS A 86 -21.73 5.37 4.33
N ALA A 87 -20.96 4.27 4.28
CA ALA A 87 -20.44 3.69 3.05
C ALA A 87 -20.15 2.19 3.21
N LYS A 88 -20.25 1.47 2.08
CA LYS A 88 -19.99 0.02 1.98
C LYS A 88 -18.51 -0.34 2.21
N TYR A 89 -17.62 0.64 2.11
CA TYR A 89 -16.18 0.52 2.20
C TYR A 89 -15.61 1.61 3.10
N ASN A 90 -14.54 1.30 3.82
CA ASN A 90 -13.75 2.32 4.50
C ASN A 90 -12.48 2.61 3.70
N LYS A 91 -11.82 3.74 3.98
CA LYS A 91 -10.67 4.19 3.22
C LYS A 91 -9.50 4.54 4.12
N LEU A 92 -8.30 4.12 3.71
CA LEU A 92 -7.04 4.64 4.20
C LEU A 92 -6.34 5.42 3.10
N TYR A 93 -5.52 6.38 3.50
CA TYR A 93 -4.53 7.03 2.65
C TYR A 93 -3.19 6.36 2.90
N TYR A 94 -2.49 5.99 1.83
CA TYR A 94 -1.21 5.32 1.94
C TYR A 94 -0.13 6.06 1.15
N ASP A 95 1.11 5.85 1.58
CA ASP A 95 2.28 6.11 0.77
C ASP A 95 3.32 4.99 0.89
N ILE A 96 4.17 4.88 -0.14
CA ILE A 96 5.37 4.05 -0.13
C ILE A 96 6.57 4.99 -0.11
N GLN A 97 7.40 4.83 0.91
CA GLN A 97 8.67 5.53 1.02
C GLN A 97 9.81 4.64 0.57
N ARG A 98 10.62 5.13 -0.35
CA ARG A 98 11.93 4.61 -0.68
C ARG A 98 12.95 5.18 0.31
N ILE A 99 13.76 4.32 0.90
CA ILE A 99 14.91 4.68 1.72
C ILE A 99 16.15 4.20 0.98
N CYS A 100 16.96 5.14 0.52
CA CYS A 100 18.23 4.86 -0.15
C CYS A 100 19.31 5.77 0.44
N ASN A 101 20.46 5.20 0.81
CA ASN A 101 21.57 5.93 1.42
C ASN A 101 21.16 6.81 2.61
N GLY A 102 20.25 6.32 3.45
CA GLY A 102 19.74 7.02 4.64
C GLY A 102 18.78 8.18 4.35
N LYS A 103 18.41 8.43 3.08
CA LYS A 103 17.41 9.43 2.69
C LYS A 103 16.09 8.74 2.39
N ALA A 104 15.01 9.23 3.02
CA ALA A 104 13.66 8.80 2.74
C ALA A 104 12.98 9.72 1.73
N GLN A 105 12.34 9.14 0.73
CA GLN A 105 11.59 9.85 -0.30
C GLN A 105 10.29 9.08 -0.57
N ARG A 106 9.16 9.80 -0.65
CA ARG A 106 7.90 9.23 -1.10
C ARG A 106 7.96 8.96 -2.61
N ILE A 107 7.59 7.76 -3.01
CA ILE A 107 7.62 7.34 -4.43
C ILE A 107 6.24 6.95 -4.98
N VAL A 108 5.34 6.42 -4.14
CA VAL A 108 3.97 6.07 -4.50
C VAL A 108 3.05 6.64 -3.43
N GLN A 109 1.85 7.06 -3.81
CA GLN A 109 0.77 7.32 -2.87
C GLN A 109 -0.57 6.93 -3.50
N GLY A 110 -1.57 6.73 -2.65
CA GLY A 110 -2.91 6.46 -3.13
C GLY A 110 -3.90 6.24 -2.01
N GLU A 111 -5.06 5.75 -2.41
CA GLU A 111 -6.11 5.34 -1.49
C GLU A 111 -6.13 3.81 -1.40
N LEU A 112 -6.33 3.28 -0.20
CA LEU A 112 -6.55 1.86 0.06
C LEU A 112 -7.98 1.70 0.57
N LEU A 113 -8.84 1.12 -0.27
CA LEU A 113 -10.21 0.78 0.05
C LEU A 113 -10.24 -0.54 0.82
N ILE A 114 -10.93 -0.55 1.96
CA ILE A 114 -11.13 -1.72 2.81
C ILE A 114 -12.57 -2.18 2.67
N SER A 115 -12.72 -3.39 2.15
CA SER A 115 -13.99 -4.08 1.99
C SER A 115 -14.21 -5.09 3.13
N PRO A 116 -15.44 -5.27 3.63
CA PRO A 116 -15.74 -6.17 4.77
C PRO A 116 -15.52 -7.67 4.49
N GLY A 117 -14.98 -8.01 3.31
CA GLY A 117 -14.80 -9.38 2.86
C GLY A 117 -16.11 -10.04 2.44
N LEU A 118 -16.01 -11.28 1.93
CA LEU A 118 -17.17 -12.08 1.56
C LEU A 118 -17.76 -12.76 2.81
N ALA A 119 -19.07 -12.60 3.02
CA ALA A 119 -19.81 -13.28 4.10
C ALA A 119 -19.85 -14.82 3.93
N PHE A 120 -19.57 -15.32 2.73
CA PHE A 120 -19.49 -16.73 2.40
C PHE A 120 -18.08 -17.06 1.88
N ARG A 121 -17.42 -18.02 2.53
CA ARG A 121 -16.23 -18.67 2.00
C ARG A 121 -16.58 -20.14 1.87
N GLU A 122 -16.71 -20.63 0.64
CA GLU A 122 -16.77 -22.07 0.44
C GLU A 122 -15.41 -22.65 0.82
N GLY A 123 -15.41 -23.55 1.81
CA GLY A 123 -14.20 -24.14 2.34
C GLY A 123 -13.54 -25.02 1.29
N ASN A 124 -12.41 -24.57 0.73
CA ASN A 124 -11.52 -25.49 0.06
C ASN A 124 -10.83 -26.34 1.13
N LYS A 125 -11.27 -27.60 1.23
CA LYS A 125 -10.58 -28.69 1.94
C LYS A 125 -9.20 -28.93 1.36
#